data_AF-E0Y103-F1
#
_entry.id   AF-E0Y103-F1
#
_cell.length_a   1.000
_cell.length_b   1.000
_cell.length_c   1.000
_cell.angle_alpha   90.00
_cell.angle_beta   90.00
_cell.angle_gamma   90.00
#
_symmetry.space_group_name_H-M   'P 1'
#
loop_
_entity.id
_entity.type
_entity.pdbx_description
1 polymer ?
#
loop_
_entity_poly.entity_id
_entity_poly.type
_entity_poly.pdbx_seq_one_letter_code
_entity_poly.pdbx_strand_id
1 'polypeptide(L)'
;MAHAHVSLLMKHSFYLMNKSGQLARAVDDLKIPIMCYGLRVDFQGKLFPGSATLLALSDEMREIKTICHCGKKATMVVRQDENGVALTDGAQVQIGGNEAYVSLCRKHWREKVDK
;
A
#
# COMPACT_ATOMS: atom_id res chain seq x y z
N MET A 1 29.58 9.04 1.84
CA MET A 1 28.63 8.22 1.06
C MET A 1 27.26 8.84 1.25
N ALA A 2 26.54 9.19 0.18
CA ALA A 2 25.16 9.68 0.30
C ALA A 2 24.25 8.45 0.39
N HIS A 3 23.58 8.27 1.53
CA HIS A 3 22.64 7.17 1.70
C HIS A 3 21.26 7.65 1.24
N ALA A 4 20.83 7.14 0.09
CA ALA A 4 19.46 7.32 -0.41
C ALA A 4 18.48 6.56 0.50
N HIS A 5 17.87 7.24 1.46
CA HIS A 5 16.92 6.61 2.39
C HIS A 5 15.47 6.76 1.90
N VAL A 6 15.03 5.87 1.01
CA VAL A 6 13.62 5.75 0.63
C VAL A 6 12.83 5.01 1.70
N SER A 7 12.50 5.67 2.81
CA SER A 7 11.64 5.06 3.85
C SER A 7 10.16 5.08 3.44
N LEU A 8 9.46 3.96 3.66
CA LEU A 8 8.18 3.62 3.03
C LEU A 8 7.04 3.57 4.08
N LEU A 9 6.10 4.53 4.09
CA LEU A 9 5.07 4.60 5.16
C LEU A 9 3.79 5.37 4.79
N MET A 10 2.69 4.65 4.52
CA MET A 10 1.89 4.91 3.31
C MET A 10 0.55 5.71 3.45
N LYS A 11 0.37 6.82 2.69
CA LYS A 11 -0.92 7.46 2.30
C LYS A 11 -0.90 8.11 0.89
N HIS A 12 -2.04 8.03 0.17
CA HIS A 12 -2.33 8.58 -1.19
C HIS A 12 -1.63 7.93 -2.41
N SER A 13 -2.29 6.95 -3.04
CA SER A 13 -1.72 6.15 -4.15
C SER A 13 -1.91 6.67 -5.58
N PHE A 14 -2.71 7.72 -5.82
CA PHE A 14 -3.16 8.06 -7.19
C PHE A 14 -2.27 9.10 -7.91
N TYR A 15 -1.86 10.17 -7.23
CA TYR A 15 -1.24 11.34 -7.88
C TYR A 15 0.27 11.17 -8.23
N LEU A 16 0.90 10.10 -7.75
CA LEU A 16 2.36 9.89 -7.84
C LEU A 16 2.84 9.11 -9.08
N MET A 17 1.94 8.49 -9.87
CA MET A 17 2.30 7.64 -11.02
C MET A 17 3.36 8.26 -11.94
N ASN A 18 3.17 9.53 -12.33
CA ASN A 18 4.06 10.22 -13.27
C ASN A 18 5.26 10.91 -12.58
N LYS A 19 5.37 10.83 -11.24
CA LYS A 19 6.38 11.54 -10.45
C LYS A 19 7.37 10.65 -9.71
N SER A 20 7.11 9.36 -9.51
CA SER A 20 8.07 8.44 -8.85
C SER A 20 9.46 8.46 -9.51
N GLY A 21 9.53 8.47 -10.86
CA GLY A 21 10.81 8.59 -11.60
C GLY A 21 11.42 10.00 -11.65
N GLN A 22 10.71 11.02 -11.18
CA GLN A 22 11.25 12.36 -10.91
C GLN A 22 11.85 12.42 -9.50
N LEU A 23 11.23 11.72 -8.53
CA LEU A 23 11.74 11.62 -7.16
C LEU A 23 13.07 10.86 -7.10
N ALA A 24 13.20 9.73 -7.83
CA ALA A 24 14.48 9.02 -7.93
C ALA A 24 15.61 9.93 -8.46
N ARG A 25 15.39 10.62 -9.59
CA ARG A 25 16.34 11.61 -10.13
C ARG A 25 16.65 12.73 -9.15
N ALA A 26 15.67 13.23 -8.40
CA ALA A 26 15.91 14.25 -7.38
C ALA A 26 16.79 13.75 -6.23
N VAL A 27 16.72 12.46 -5.86
CA VAL A 27 17.64 11.84 -4.89
C VAL A 27 19.06 11.78 -5.48
N ASP A 28 19.21 11.32 -6.72
CA ASP A 28 20.50 11.18 -7.40
C ASP A 28 21.20 12.54 -7.64
N ASP A 29 20.48 13.49 -8.25
CA ASP A 29 21.00 14.78 -8.70
C ASP A 29 21.25 15.73 -7.51
N LEU A 30 20.30 15.82 -6.57
CA LEU A 30 20.37 16.76 -5.45
C LEU A 30 21.03 16.15 -4.19
N LYS A 31 21.18 14.83 -4.12
CA LYS A 31 21.73 14.09 -2.97
C LYS A 31 20.92 14.29 -1.68
N ILE A 32 19.62 14.56 -1.82
CA ILE A 32 18.67 14.73 -0.72
C ILE A 32 17.85 13.45 -0.56
N PRO A 33 17.76 12.84 0.64
CA PRO A 33 16.94 11.65 0.85
C PRO A 33 15.44 11.99 0.79
N ILE A 34 14.65 11.20 0.05
CA ILE A 34 13.20 11.37 -0.09
C ILE A 34 12.47 10.14 0.46
N MET A 35 11.64 10.36 1.48
CA MET A 35 10.78 9.31 2.08
C MET A 35 9.40 9.32 1.42
N CYS A 36 8.89 8.14 1.02
CA CYS A 36 7.74 8.01 0.10
C CYS A 36 6.57 7.17 0.64
N TYR A 37 5.36 7.45 0.13
CA TYR A 37 4.09 6.98 0.69
C TYR A 37 2.94 6.77 -0.33
N GLY A 38 1.95 5.92 0.00
CA GLY A 38 0.82 5.50 -0.86
C GLY A 38 -0.15 4.50 -0.16
N LEU A 39 -0.19 3.24 -0.62
CA LEU A 39 -0.59 1.96 0.01
C LEU A 39 0.02 0.89 -0.92
N ARG A 40 0.46 -0.29 -0.43
CA ARG A 40 1.11 -1.26 -1.35
C ARG A 40 0.10 -1.86 -2.33
N VAL A 41 -0.94 -2.47 -1.77
CA VAL A 41 -2.02 -3.15 -2.49
C VAL A 41 -3.37 -2.52 -2.18
N ASP A 42 -4.28 -2.58 -3.13
CA ASP A 42 -5.70 -2.26 -2.92
C ASP A 42 -6.46 -3.45 -2.28
N PHE A 43 -7.78 -3.29 -2.12
CA PHE A 43 -8.63 -4.35 -1.55
C PHE A 43 -8.76 -5.58 -2.46
N GLN A 44 -8.49 -5.45 -3.76
CA GLN A 44 -8.42 -6.55 -4.73
C GLN A 44 -7.05 -7.25 -4.73
N GLY A 45 -6.12 -6.82 -3.88
CA GLY A 45 -4.76 -7.37 -3.80
C GLY A 45 -3.83 -6.94 -4.94
N LYS A 46 -4.26 -6.01 -5.81
CA LYS A 46 -3.45 -5.48 -6.91
C LYS A 46 -2.52 -4.39 -6.37
N LEU A 47 -1.29 -4.31 -6.91
CA LEU A 47 -0.39 -3.21 -6.60
C LEU A 47 -0.97 -1.90 -7.14
N PHE A 48 -0.95 -0.85 -6.32
CA PHE A 48 -1.17 0.50 -6.83
C PHE A 48 -0.04 0.87 -7.80
N PRO A 49 -0.31 1.42 -9.00
CA PRO A 49 0.74 1.65 -10.01
C PRO A 49 1.88 2.55 -9.53
N GLY A 50 1.59 3.63 -8.80
CA GLY A 50 2.63 4.49 -8.20
C GLY A 50 3.49 3.75 -7.16
N SER A 51 2.86 2.87 -6.37
CA SER A 51 3.56 2.02 -5.40
C SER A 51 4.42 0.95 -6.08
N ALA A 52 3.98 0.37 -7.20
CA ALA A 52 4.78 -0.56 -7.98
C ALA A 52 6.07 0.09 -8.51
N THR A 53 5.99 1.33 -9.00
CA THR A 53 7.18 2.09 -9.43
C THR A 53 8.10 2.43 -8.26
N LEU A 54 7.54 2.84 -7.12
CA LEU A 54 8.35 3.15 -5.93
C LEU A 54 9.07 1.90 -5.38
N LEU A 55 8.41 0.74 -5.36
CA LEU A 55 9.01 -0.54 -4.95
C LEU A 55 10.15 -1.01 -5.87
N ALA A 56 10.14 -0.60 -7.13
CA ALA A 56 11.19 -0.93 -8.09
C ALA A 56 12.40 0.03 -8.03
N LEU A 57 12.22 1.23 -7.49
CA LEU A 57 13.23 2.29 -7.44
C LEU A 57 13.76 2.57 -6.01
N SER A 58 13.18 1.96 -4.97
CA SER A 58 13.54 2.26 -3.58
C SER A 58 14.79 1.50 -3.11
N ASP A 59 15.83 2.21 -2.68
CA ASP A 59 17.04 1.63 -2.09
C ASP A 59 16.78 0.91 -0.76
N GLU A 60 15.86 1.46 0.04
CA GLU A 60 15.38 0.86 1.28
C GLU A 60 13.88 0.59 1.20
N MET A 61 13.41 -0.41 1.94
CA MET A 61 11.98 -0.64 2.14
C MET A 61 11.70 -1.07 3.57
N ARG A 62 10.75 -0.41 4.23
CA ARG A 62 10.25 -0.78 5.55
C ARG A 62 8.75 -1.02 5.48
N GLU A 63 8.31 -2.25 5.74
CA GLU A 63 6.88 -2.59 5.82
C GLU A 63 6.41 -2.42 7.28
N ILE A 64 5.43 -1.55 7.54
CA ILE A 64 4.72 -1.58 8.83
C ILE A 64 4.05 -2.93 8.97
N LYS A 65 4.37 -3.64 10.04
CA LYS A 65 3.74 -4.92 10.38
C LYS A 65 2.43 -4.68 11.12
N THR A 66 1.29 -4.80 10.45
CA THR A 66 0.02 -5.13 11.11
C THR A 66 -0.08 -6.64 11.34
N ILE A 67 -0.89 -7.02 12.33
CA ILE A 67 -1.10 -8.42 12.71
C ILE A 67 -2.51 -8.82 12.27
N CYS A 68 -2.64 -9.91 11.51
CA CYS A 68 -3.93 -10.53 11.22
C CYS A 68 -4.47 -11.17 12.50
N HIS A 69 -5.79 -11.30 12.65
CA HIS A 69 -6.43 -11.94 13.82
C HIS A 69 -5.89 -13.35 14.18
N CYS A 70 -5.19 -14.03 13.27
CA CYS A 70 -4.52 -15.31 13.48
C CYS A 70 -3.05 -15.22 13.96
N GLY A 71 -2.58 -14.03 14.36
CA GLY A 71 -1.19 -13.78 14.78
C GLY A 71 -0.17 -13.67 13.65
N LYS A 72 -0.49 -14.04 12.41
CA LYS A 72 0.42 -13.91 11.25
C LYS A 72 0.46 -12.47 10.74
N LYS A 73 1.60 -12.08 10.15
CA LYS A 73 1.78 -10.77 9.47
C LYS A 73 0.64 -10.52 8.48
N ALA A 74 -0.08 -9.40 8.66
CA ALA A 74 -1.03 -8.92 7.67
C ALA A 74 -0.28 -8.30 6.49
N THR A 75 -0.73 -8.59 5.27
CA THR A 75 -0.10 -8.15 4.03
C THR A 75 -1.10 -7.67 2.98
N MET A 76 -2.39 -7.91 3.23
CA MET A 76 -3.54 -7.55 2.41
C MET A 76 -4.52 -6.74 3.25
N VAL A 77 -5.41 -6.00 2.59
CA VAL A 77 -6.53 -5.31 3.20
C VAL A 77 -7.82 -5.82 2.55
N VAL A 78 -8.90 -5.90 3.32
CA VAL A 78 -10.25 -6.07 2.81
C VAL A 78 -11.11 -4.90 3.29
N ARG A 79 -11.98 -4.39 2.42
CA ARG A 79 -13.02 -3.41 2.75
C ARG A 79 -14.27 -4.19 3.11
N GLN A 80 -14.88 -3.90 4.26
CA GLN A 80 -16.10 -4.56 4.72
C GLN A 80 -17.24 -3.56 4.84
N ASP A 81 -18.45 -3.99 4.49
CA ASP A 81 -19.67 -3.24 4.77
C ASP A 81 -20.04 -3.28 6.26
N GLU A 82 -21.15 -2.65 6.63
CA GLU A 82 -21.68 -2.65 8.01
C GLU A 82 -22.02 -4.06 8.52
N ASN A 83 -22.26 -5.02 7.61
CA ASN A 83 -22.58 -6.42 7.92
C ASN A 83 -21.33 -7.33 8.00
N GLY A 84 -20.12 -6.79 7.78
CA GLY A 84 -18.87 -7.56 7.78
C GLY A 84 -18.64 -8.39 6.52
N VAL A 85 -19.42 -8.19 5.46
CA VAL A 85 -19.26 -8.81 4.13
C VAL A 85 -18.11 -8.13 3.40
N ALA A 86 -17.26 -8.91 2.73
CA ALA A 86 -16.14 -8.37 1.96
C ALA A 86 -16.64 -7.73 0.66
N LEU A 87 -16.33 -6.45 0.46
CA LEU A 87 -16.59 -5.76 -0.80
C LEU A 87 -15.46 -6.07 -1.79
N THR A 88 -15.77 -6.81 -2.84
CA THR A 88 -14.83 -7.25 -3.89
C THR A 88 -14.91 -6.40 -5.16
N ASP A 89 -15.98 -5.63 -5.32
CA ASP A 89 -16.23 -4.68 -6.40
C ASP A 89 -16.53 -3.27 -5.84
N GLY A 90 -16.37 -2.24 -6.68
CA GLY A 90 -16.57 -0.83 -6.34
C GLY A 90 -15.33 0.06 -6.53
N ALA A 91 -15.49 1.35 -6.27
CA ALA A 91 -14.43 2.34 -6.51
C ALA A 91 -13.18 2.09 -5.63
N GLN A 92 -12.00 2.14 -6.26
CA GLN A 92 -10.69 1.88 -5.62
C GLN A 92 -10.35 2.86 -4.48
N VAL A 93 -10.97 4.04 -4.47
CA VAL A 93 -10.85 5.07 -3.43
C VAL A 93 -12.25 5.61 -3.15
N GLN A 94 -12.73 5.44 -1.92
CA GLN A 94 -13.93 6.10 -1.41
C GLN A 94 -13.61 6.67 -0.03
N ILE A 95 -13.89 7.96 0.16
CA ILE A 95 -13.68 8.68 1.41
C ILE A 95 -15.07 8.97 1.99
N GLY A 96 -15.49 8.16 2.96
CA GLY A 96 -16.79 8.27 3.62
C GLY A 96 -17.66 7.02 3.47
N GLY A 97 -18.19 6.56 4.62
CA GLY A 97 -18.96 5.33 4.82
C GLY A 97 -18.59 4.68 6.16
N ASN A 98 -19.49 3.93 6.78
CA ASN A 98 -19.24 3.15 8.01
C ASN A 98 -18.40 1.87 7.77
N GLU A 99 -17.70 1.82 6.65
CA GLU A 99 -17.03 0.63 6.13
C GLU A 99 -15.69 0.41 6.84
N ALA A 100 -15.47 -0.82 7.32
CA ALA A 100 -14.25 -1.16 8.03
C ALA A 100 -13.16 -1.66 7.07
N TYR A 101 -11.98 -1.04 7.12
CA TYR A 101 -10.77 -1.56 6.48
C TYR A 101 -10.05 -2.53 7.43
N VAL A 102 -10.03 -3.81 7.09
CA VAL A 102 -9.46 -4.87 7.94
C VAL A 102 -8.17 -5.42 7.32
N SER A 103 -7.07 -5.34 8.05
CA SER A 103 -5.77 -5.90 7.66
C SER A 103 -5.72 -7.42 7.90
N LEU A 104 -5.46 -8.20 6.84
CA LEU A 104 -5.45 -9.66 6.87
C LEU A 104 -4.15 -10.25 6.29
N CYS A 105 -3.82 -11.47 6.68
CA CYS A 105 -2.80 -12.25 5.99
C CYS A 105 -3.40 -12.86 4.70
N ARG A 106 -2.54 -13.19 3.72
CA ARG A 106 -2.95 -13.71 2.40
C ARG A 106 -3.97 -14.86 2.46
N LYS A 107 -3.90 -15.74 3.47
CA LYS A 107 -4.85 -16.85 3.65
C LYS A 107 -6.27 -16.34 3.98
N HIS A 108 -6.43 -15.60 5.09
CA HIS A 108 -7.74 -15.11 5.51
C HIS A 108 -8.32 -14.03 4.58
N TRP A 109 -7.47 -13.30 3.85
CA TRP A 109 -7.94 -12.43 2.77
C TRP A 109 -8.63 -13.25 1.67
N ARG A 110 -7.98 -14.32 1.19
CA ARG A 110 -8.57 -15.23 0.19
C ARG A 110 -9.88 -15.86 0.68
N GLU A 111 -9.94 -16.32 1.92
CA GLU A 111 -11.16 -16.90 2.53
C GLU A 111 -12.31 -15.90 2.75
N LYS A 112 -12.02 -14.60 2.64
CA LYS A 112 -13.03 -13.53 2.67
C LYS A 112 -13.46 -13.09 1.26
N VAL A 113 -12.60 -13.25 0.25
CA VAL A 113 -12.79 -12.77 -1.14
C VAL A 113 -13.31 -13.87 -2.08
N ASP A 114 -12.85 -15.12 -1.93
CA ASP A 114 -13.28 -16.28 -2.73
C ASP A 114 -14.59 -16.92 -2.16
N LYS A 115 -15.56 -16.10 -1.72
CA LYS A 115 -16.83 -16.55 -1.14
C LYS A 115 -18.01 -16.44 -2.10
#